data_AF-A0A429LVQ9-F1
#
_entry.id   AF-A0A429LVQ9-F1
#
_cell.length_a   1.000
_cell.length_b   1.000
_cell.length_c   1.000
_cell.angle_alpha   90.00
_cell.angle_beta   90.00
_cell.angle_gamma   90.00
#
_symmetry.space_group_name_H-M   'P 1'
#
loop_
_entity.id
_entity.type
_entity.pdbx_description
1 polymer ?
#
loop_
_entity_poly.entity_id
_entity_poly.type
_entity_poly.pdbx_seq_one_letter_code
_entity_poly.pdbx_strand_id
1 'polypeptide(L)' 'DYSRPYTKKRNTIGFGSYPEVSLADARSKRDEARTLLAQNIDPQVERKRVEQEHINSEKNTFAAVAAEWES' A
#
# COMPACT_ATOMS: atom_id res chain seq x y z
N ASP A 1 -6.29 9.41 -11.91
CA ASP A 1 -6.25 10.62 -11.06
C ASP A 1 -7.43 10.56 -10.09
N TYR A 2 -7.23 10.96 -8.84
CA TYR A 2 -8.22 11.03 -7.77
C TYR A 2 -7.92 12.24 -6.86
N SER A 3 -8.90 12.66 -6.07
CA SER A 3 -8.71 13.71 -5.06
C SER A 3 -8.48 13.07 -3.69
N ARG A 4 -7.42 13.48 -3.00
CA ARG A 4 -7.12 13.00 -1.65
C ARG A 4 -8.24 13.39 -0.66
N PRO A 5 -8.67 12.49 0.24
CA PRO A 5 -9.85 12.72 1.07
C PRO A 5 -9.73 13.96 1.98
N TYR A 6 -8.57 14.19 2.58
CA TYR A 6 -8.35 15.30 3.52
C TYR A 6 -7.84 16.58 2.87
N THR A 7 -6.82 16.49 2.01
CA THR A 7 -6.18 17.68 1.43
C THR A 7 -6.88 18.19 0.17
N LYS A 8 -7.80 17.39 -0.40
CA LYS A 8 -8.48 17.62 -1.69
C LYS A 8 -7.55 17.80 -2.90
N LYS A 9 -6.24 17.65 -2.71
CA LYS A 9 -5.24 17.73 -3.77
C LYS A 9 -5.40 16.56 -4.74
N ARG A 10 -5.24 16.85 -6.03
CA ARG A 10 -5.23 15.86 -7.11
C ARG A 10 -4.00 14.98 -7.00
N ASN A 11 -4.16 13.70 -7.30
CA ASN A 11 -3.10 12.71 -7.19
C ASN A 11 -3.33 11.52 -8.11
N THR A 12 -2.25 10.83 -8.48
CA THR A 12 -2.32 9.66 -9.35
C THR A 12 -1.63 8.48 -8.67
N ILE A 13 -2.26 7.31 -8.76
CA ILE A 13 -1.70 6.04 -8.29
C ILE A 13 -1.56 5.10 -9.48
N GLY A 14 -0.36 4.55 -9.67
CA GLY A 14 -0.10 3.46 -10.61
C GLY A 14 -0.30 2.10 -9.94
N PHE A 15 -0.90 1.16 -10.66
CA PHE A 15 -1.21 -0.20 -10.16
C PHE A 15 -0.19 -1.27 -10.58
N GLY A 16 0.81 -0.88 -11.37
CA GLY A 16 1.84 -1.73 -11.95
C GLY A 16 1.89 -1.60 -13.47
N SER A 17 2.85 -2.30 -14.08
CA SER A 17 3.07 -2.32 -15.52
C SER A 17 2.55 -3.62 -16.13
N TYR A 18 2.06 -3.57 -17.37
CA TYR A 18 1.78 -4.77 -18.16
C TYR A 18 3.12 -5.37 -18.67
N PRO A 19 3.31 -6.70 -18.70
CA PRO A 19 2.35 -7.77 -18.41
C PRO A 19 2.31 -8.26 -16.95
N GLU A 20 3.18 -7.73 -16.07
CA GLU A 20 3.25 -8.16 -14.66
C GLU A 20 1.92 -7.98 -13.93
N VAL A 21 1.16 -6.95 -14.29
CA VAL A 21 -0.21 -6.73 -13.82
C VAL A 21 -1.17 -6.84 -15.00
N SER A 22 -2.10 -7.78 -14.90
CA SER A 22 -3.13 -7.94 -15.92
C SER A 22 -4.10 -6.76 -15.91
N LEU A 23 -4.80 -6.54 -17.02
CA LEU A 23 -5.83 -5.50 -17.07
C LEU A 23 -6.99 -5.77 -16.08
N ALA A 24 -7.27 -7.04 -15.79
CA ALA A 24 -8.27 -7.44 -14.81
C ALA A 24 -7.81 -7.01 -13.40
N ASP A 25 -6.58 -7.33 -13.02
CA ASP A 25 -6.03 -6.98 -11.71
C ASP A 25 -5.93 -5.47 -11.53
N ALA A 26 -5.52 -4.73 -12.57
CA ALA A 26 -5.48 -3.28 -12.54
C ALA A 26 -6.88 -2.66 -12.31
N ARG A 27 -7.95 -3.29 -12.84
CA ARG A 27 -9.34 -2.86 -12.59
C ARG A 27 -9.77 -3.17 -11.16
N SER A 28 -9.46 -4.36 -10.65
CA SER A 28 -9.76 -4.73 -9.25
C SER A 28 -9.08 -3.77 -8.26
N LYS A 29 -7.77 -3.52 -8.42
CA LYS A 29 -7.03 -2.57 -7.57
C LYS A 29 -7.57 -1.15 -7.65
N ARG A 30 -8.07 -0.72 -8.82
CA ARG A 30 -8.73 0.57 -8.98
C ARG A 30 -10.02 0.65 -8.17
N ASP A 31 -10.81 -0.41 -8.19
CA ASP A 31 -12.08 -0.44 -7.48
C ASP A 31 -11.85 -0.51 -5.95
N GLU A 32 -10.85 -1.25 -5.49
CA GLU A 32 -10.35 -1.19 -4.10
C GLU A 32 -9.88 0.22 -3.69
N ALA A 33 -9.12 0.90 -4.55
CA ALA A 33 -8.72 2.27 -4.26
C ALA A 33 -9.93 3.21 -4.11
N ARG A 34 -11.02 2.97 -4.86
CA ARG A 34 -12.26 3.74 -4.73
C ARG A 34 -13.03 3.42 -3.45
N THR A 35 -13.05 2.17 -3.01
CA THR A 35 -13.68 1.81 -1.72
C THR A 35 -12.95 2.44 -0.55
N LEU A 36 -11.61 2.44 -0.57
CA LEU A 36 -10.79 3.15 0.43
C LEU A 36 -11.11 4.65 0.47
N LEU A 37 -11.23 5.29 -0.70
CA LEU A 37 -11.60 6.71 -0.77
C LEU A 37 -12.99 6.99 -0.19
N ALA A 38 -13.96 6.08 -0.41
CA ALA A 38 -15.30 6.19 0.19
C ALA A 38 -15.27 6.09 1.72
N GLN A 39 -14.30 5.35 2.27
CA GLN A 39 -14.02 5.28 3.71
C GLN A 39 -13.17 6.46 4.23
N ASN A 40 -12.90 7.46 3.39
CA ASN A 40 -11.98 8.58 3.67
C ASN A 40 -10.51 8.17 3.88
N ILE A 41 -10.10 7.00 3.42
CA ILE A 41 -8.72 6.51 3.49
C ILE A 41 -8.00 6.86 2.19
N ASP A 42 -6.79 7.43 2.28
CA ASP A 42 -5.94 7.70 1.11
C ASP A 42 -5.27 6.39 0.62
N PRO A 43 -5.58 5.91 -0.60
CA PRO A 43 -5.07 4.63 -1.10
C PRO A 43 -3.53 4.57 -1.20
N GLN A 44 -2.87 5.71 -1.40
CA GLN A 44 -1.41 5.75 -1.46
C GLN A 44 -0.79 5.59 -0.06
N VAL A 45 -1.45 6.14 0.97
CA VAL A 45 -1.02 5.98 2.36
C VAL A 45 -1.23 4.53 2.80
N GLU A 46 -2.38 3.95 2.47
CA GLU A 46 -2.68 2.56 2.81
C GLU A 46 -1.68 1.59 2.17
N ARG A 47 -1.34 1.79 0.89
CA ARG A 47 -0.31 0.99 0.23
C ARG A 47 1.04 1.06 0.94
N LYS A 48 1.45 2.25 1.40
CA LYS A 48 2.69 2.41 2.18
C LYS A 48 2.59 1.73 3.54
N ARG A 49 1.43 1.79 4.20
CA ARG A 49 1.20 1.14 5.48
C ARG A 49 1.38 -0.37 5.36
N VAL A 50 0.74 -0.99 4.37
CA VAL A 50 0.84 -2.43 4.09
C VAL A 50 2.28 -2.83 3.76
N GLU A 51 2.99 -2.04 2.94
CA GLU A 51 4.41 -2.29 2.64
C GLU A 51 5.28 -2.28 3.90
N GLN A 52 5.09 -1.27 4.76
CA GLN A 52 5.83 -1.18 6.03
C GLN A 52 5.46 -2.31 7.00
N GLU A 53 4.20 -2.73 7.02
CA GLU A 53 3.75 -3.86 7.82
C GLU A 53 4.42 -5.17 7.39
N HIS A 54 4.56 -5.39 6.07
CA HIS A 54 5.30 -6.53 5.53
C HIS A 54 6.77 -6.48 5.96
N ILE A 55 7.46 -5.35 5.74
CA ILE A 55 8.87 -5.16 6.13
C ILE A 55 9.05 -5.36 7.64
N ASN A 56 8.16 -4.82 8.47
CA ASN A 56 8.24 -4.96 9.92
C ASN A 56 7.97 -6.40 10.36
N SER A 57 7.08 -7.13 9.67
CA SER A 57 6.84 -8.54 9.97
C SER A 57 8.08 -9.40 9.75
N GLU A 58 8.88 -9.09 8.73
CA GLU A 58 10.16 -9.78 8.46
C GLU A 58 11.23 -9.42 9.51
N LYS A 59 11.26 -8.15 9.96
CA LYS A 59 12.18 -7.66 10.99
C LYS A 59 11.84 -8.13 12.40
N ASN A 60 10.56 -8.31 12.71
CA ASN A 60 10.09 -8.78 14.01
C ASN A 60 10.12 -10.32 14.13
N THR A 61 11.05 -10.97 13.42
CA THR A 61 11.29 -12.41 13.56
C THR A 61 12.19 -12.66 14.77
N PHE A 62 11.98 -13.78 15.47
CA PHE A 62 12.75 -14.14 16.67
C PHE A 62 14.27 -14.10 16.43
N ALA A 63 14.71 -14.54 15.25
CA ALA A 63 16.11 -14.50 14.85
C ALA A 63 16.69 -13.08 14.77
N ALA A 64 15.94 -12.12 14.22
CA ALA A 64 16.37 -10.73 14.11
C ALA A 64 16.43 -10.03 15.48
N VAL A 65 15.44 -10.28 16.34
CA VAL A 65 15.41 -9.73 17.71
C VAL A 65 16.52 -10.33 18.58
N ALA A 66 16.80 -11.63 18.45
CA ALA A 66 17.88 -12.28 19.19
C ALA A 66 19.26 -11.74 18.79
N ALA A 67 19.49 -11.50 17.48
CA ALA A 67 20.74 -10.92 16.99
C ALA A 67 20.93 -9.44 17.42
N GLU A 68 19.84 -8.68 17.57
CA GLU A 68 19.89 -7.31 18.10
C GLU A 68 20.25 -7.26 19.59
N TRP A 69 19.79 -8.25 20.38
CA TRP A 69 20.11 -8.34 21.82
C TRP A 69 21.49 -8.90 22.15
N GLU A 70 22.12 -9.63 21.24
CA GLU A 70 23.46 -10.18 21.45
C GLU A 70 24.58 -9.12 21.28
N SER A 71 24.23 -7.95 20.72
CA SER A 71 25.12 -6.78 20.57
C SER A 71 25.06 -5.81 21.75
#